data_AF-A0A8T6W8B5-F1
#
_entry.id   AF-A0A8T6W8B5-F1
#
_cell.length_a   1.000
_cell.length_b   1.000
_cell.length_c   1.000
_cell.angle_alpha   90.00
_cell.angle_beta   90.00
_cell.angle_gamma   90.00
#
_symmetry.space_group_name_H-M   'P 1'
#
loop_
_entity.id
_entity.type
_entity.pdbx_description
1 polymer ?
#
loop_
_entity_poly.entity_id
_entity_poly.type
_entity_poly.pdbx_seq_one_letter_code
_entity_poly.pdbx_strand_id
1 'polypeptide(L)' 'ILEETAFYPEGGGQPADHGYLMFNKKRSKVVDVQKIGNIIIHVMKGSVPQE' A
#
# COMPACT_ATOMS: atom_id res chain seq x y z
N ILE A 1 -0.75 -7.58 -0.81
CA ILE A 1 -1.62 -7.62 0.39
C ILE A 1 -0.74 -8.04 1.53
N LEU A 2 -0.79 -7.33 2.66
CA LEU A 2 -0.03 -7.61 3.87
C LEU A 2 -1.01 -8.06 4.97
N GLU A 3 -0.53 -8.80 5.96
CA GLU A 3 -1.34 -9.15 7.13
C GLU A 3 -1.71 -7.91 7.94
N GLU A 4 -0.75 -7.01 8.13
CA GLU A 4 -0.92 -5.74 8.84
C GLU A 4 -0.26 -4.59 8.05
N THR A 5 -0.78 -3.38 8.22
CA THR A 5 -0.28 -2.19 7.53
C THR A 5 -0.55 -0.92 8.31
N ALA A 6 0.41 -0.01 8.31
CA ALA A 6 0.25 1.35 8.85
C ALA A 6 -0.34 2.34 7.84
N PHE A 7 -0.39 1.98 6.55
CA PHE A 7 -0.99 2.81 5.51
C PHE A 7 -2.51 2.91 5.67
N TYR A 8 -3.03 4.13 5.71
CA TYR A 8 -4.46 4.40 5.75
C TYR A 8 -5.06 4.42 4.34
N PRO A 9 -6.16 3.69 4.09
CA PRO A 9 -6.84 3.69 2.80
C PRO A 9 -7.61 4.99 2.56
N GLU A 10 -7.90 5.31 1.31
CA GLU A 10 -8.83 6.37 0.96
C GLU A 10 -10.20 6.14 1.61
N GLY A 11 -10.82 7.21 2.11
CA GLY A 11 -12.16 7.12 2.70
C GLY A 11 -12.66 8.40 3.35
N GLY A 12 -13.97 8.62 3.32
CA GLY A 12 -14.59 9.79 3.98
C GLY A 12 -14.18 11.14 3.40
N GLY A 13 -13.69 11.16 2.14
CA GLY A 13 -13.13 12.35 1.49
C GLY A 13 -11.65 12.60 1.83
N GLN A 14 -11.04 11.77 2.67
CA GLN A 14 -9.61 11.82 2.94
C GLN A 14 -8.84 11.02 1.87
N PRO A 15 -7.80 11.62 1.24
CA PRO A 15 -6.91 10.90 0.33
C PRO A 15 -6.14 9.78 1.02
N ALA A 16 -5.80 8.73 0.26
CA ALA A 16 -4.97 7.64 0.74
C ALA A 16 -3.55 8.07 1.13
N ASP A 17 -2.93 7.28 2.01
CA ASP A 17 -1.52 7.44 2.33
C ASP A 17 -0.62 7.03 1.15
N HIS A 18 0.49 7.76 1.01
CA HIS A 18 1.54 7.46 0.03
C HIS A 18 2.86 7.19 0.74
N GLY A 19 3.68 6.30 0.17
CA GLY A 19 4.94 5.95 0.80
C GLY A 19 5.70 4.85 0.08
N TYR A 20 6.48 4.09 0.85
CA TYR A 20 7.35 3.06 0.30
C TYR A 20 7.35 1.80 1.16
N LEU A 21 7.36 0.66 0.50
CA LEU A 21 7.65 -0.63 1.12
C LEU A 21 9.08 -1.04 0.79
N MET A 22 9.79 -1.58 1.78
CA MET A 22 11.17 -2.02 1.67
C MET A 22 11.25 -3.53 1.90
N PHE A 23 11.68 -4.28 0.90
CA PHE A 23 11.90 -5.74 0.99
C PHE A 23 13.25 -6.08 0.37
N ASN A 24 14.10 -6.87 1.04
CA ASN A 24 15.40 -7.29 0.51
C ASN A 24 16.24 -6.15 -0.11
N LYS A 25 16.26 -4.98 0.54
CA LYS A 25 16.91 -3.73 0.08
C LYS A 25 16.31 -3.11 -1.19
N LYS A 26 15.23 -3.66 -1.75
CA LYS A 26 14.46 -3.05 -2.84
C LYS A 26 13.36 -2.16 -2.28
N ARG A 27 13.21 -0.99 -2.89
CA ARG A 27 12.21 0.01 -2.55
C ARG A 27 11.10 0.01 -3.58
N SER A 28 9.86 -0.12 -3.12
CA SER A 28 8.68 -0.09 -3.99
C SER A 28 7.76 1.05 -3.55
N LYS A 29 7.29 1.87 -4.48
CA LYS A 29 6.47 3.05 -4.18
C LYS A 29 5.00 2.68 -4.12
N VAL A 30 4.37 2.89 -2.96
CA VAL A 30 2.92 2.86 -2.77
C VAL A 30 2.36 4.19 -3.27
N VAL A 31 1.47 4.13 -4.25
CA VAL A 31 0.88 5.32 -4.90
C VAL A 31 -0.61 5.46 -4.63
N ASP A 32 -1.25 4.46 -4.02
CA ASP A 32 -2.62 4.53 -3.56
C ASP A 32 -2.88 3.35 -2.59
N VAL A 33 -3.88 3.49 -1.74
CA VAL A 33 -4.28 2.48 -0.75
C VAL A 33 -5.80 2.44 -0.69
N GLN A 34 -6.37 1.28 -0.96
CA GLN A 34 -7.82 1.09 -1.09
C GLN A 34 -8.30 0.01 -0.12
N LYS A 35 -9.56 0.12 0.34
CA LYS A 35 -10.20 -0.89 1.21
C LYS A 35 -11.37 -1.54 0.49
N ILE A 36 -11.33 -2.85 0.32
CA ILE A 36 -12.44 -3.65 -0.22
C ILE A 36 -12.89 -4.63 0.86
N GLY A 37 -14.05 -4.36 1.46
CA GLY A 37 -14.52 -5.11 2.63
C GLY A 37 -13.52 -4.99 3.78
N ASN A 38 -12.92 -6.12 4.16
CA ASN A 38 -11.92 -6.19 5.23
C ASN A 38 -10.46 -6.28 4.73
N ILE A 39 -10.24 -6.16 3.41
CA ILE A 39 -8.92 -6.27 2.80
C ILE A 39 -8.40 -4.88 2.45
N ILE A 40 -7.14 -4.61 2.80
CA ILE A 40 -6.41 -3.41 2.37
C ILE A 40 -5.53 -3.75 1.16
N ILE A 41 -5.67 -2.97 0.10
CA ILE A 41 -4.96 -3.12 -1.17
C ILE A 41 -3.99 -1.97 -1.33
N HIS A 42 -2.70 -2.28 -1.44
CA HIS A 42 -1.63 -1.33 -1.77
C HIS A 42 -1.41 -1.31 -3.27
N VAL A 43 -1.66 -0.16 -3.91
CA VAL A 43 -1.38 0.04 -5.33
C VAL A 43 0.06 0.55 -5.47
N MET A 44 0.84 -0.16 -6.27
CA MET A 44 2.28 0.12 -6.42
C MET A 44 2.58 0.62 -7.83
N LYS A 45 3.53 1.55 -7.94
CA LYS A 45 4.13 1.91 -9.24
C LYS A 45 5.36 1.04 -9.50
N GLY A 46 5.30 0.20 -10.53
CA GLY A 46 6.40 -0.67 -10.94
C GLY A 46 6.23 -2.11 -10.45
N SER A 47 7.34 -2.81 -10.24
CA SER A 47 7.31 -4.19 -9.78
C SER A 47 6.84 -4.29 -8.32
N VAL A 48 5.98 -5.29 -8.06
CA VAL A 48 5.61 -5.66 -6.70
C VAL A 48 6.83 -6.30 -6.04
N PRO A 49 7.23 -5.86 -4.83
CA PRO A 49 8.31 -6.50 -4.12
C PRO A 49 7.92 -7.94 -3.80
N GLN A 50 8.88 -8.85 -3.98
CA GLN A 50 8.77 -10.23 -3.52
C GLN A 50 9.60 -10.36 -2.24
N GLU A 51 9.02 -11.02 -1.25
CA GLU A 51 9.72 -11.45 -0.04
C GLU A 51 10.79 -12.50 -0.37
#